data_AF-A0A0F7HIP3-F1
#
_entry.id   AF-A0A0F7HIP3-F1
#
_cell.length_a   1.000
_cell.length_b   1.000
_cell.length_c   1.000
_cell.angle_alpha   90.00
_cell.angle_beta   90.00
_cell.angle_gamma   90.00
#
_symmetry.space_group_name_H-M   'P 1'
#
loop_
_entity.id
_entity.type
_entity.pdbx_description
1 polymer ?
#
loop_
_entity_poly.entity_id
_entity_poly.type
_entity_poly.pdbx_seq_one_letter_code
_entity_poly.pdbx_strand_id
1 'polypeptide(L)'
;MFKFDKYTRAYHISNMIFYLFTLVVIGLIYVYGFYPPIAEVTSGDFFASVGLRKLGGMLFFLVLIIVPLMVVYGAVYHLYKAITFGRGTETAEN
;
A
#
# COMPACT_ATOMS: atom_id res chain seq x y z
N MET A 1 12.56 -10.15 -1.89
CA MET A 1 12.79 -9.82 -0.46
C MET A 1 14.27 -9.99 -0.20
N PHE A 2 15.00 -8.90 0.04
CA PHE A 2 16.45 -8.96 0.23
C PHE A 2 16.78 -9.89 1.41
N LYS A 3 17.84 -10.71 1.30
CA LYS A 3 18.27 -11.68 2.31
C LYS A 3 18.93 -11.01 3.54
N PHE A 4 18.44 -9.86 3.97
CA PHE A 4 18.89 -9.24 5.20
C PHE A 4 18.16 -9.88 6.38
N ASP A 5 18.88 -10.05 7.49
CA ASP A 5 18.26 -10.44 8.76
C ASP A 5 17.19 -9.40 9.13
N LYS A 6 15.99 -9.89 9.47
CA LYS A 6 14.81 -9.07 9.82
C LYS A 6 15.06 -8.12 10.99
N TYR A 7 16.08 -8.35 11.79
CA TYR A 7 16.48 -7.51 12.91
C TYR A 7 17.57 -6.50 12.55
N THR A 8 17.75 -6.16 11.28
CA THR A 8 18.75 -5.18 10.85
C THR A 8 18.12 -3.89 10.34
N ARG A 9 18.80 -2.76 10.56
CA ARG A 9 18.40 -1.48 9.95
C ARG A 9 18.36 -1.58 8.42
N ALA A 10 19.31 -2.29 7.82
CA ALA A 10 19.39 -2.51 6.37
C ALA A 10 18.16 -3.25 5.81
N TYR A 11 17.62 -4.22 6.55
CA TYR A 11 16.36 -4.89 6.21
C TYR A 11 15.20 -3.90 6.17
N HIS A 12 15.06 -3.06 7.20
CA HIS A 12 13.97 -2.10 7.26
C HIS A 12 14.08 -1.01 6.17
N ILE A 13 15.27 -0.50 5.89
CA ILE A 13 15.49 0.48 4.81
C ILE A 13 15.16 -0.13 3.45
N SER A 14 15.69 -1.33 3.17
CA SER A 14 15.46 -2.01 1.88
C SER A 14 13.98 -2.29 1.63
N ASN A 15 13.27 -2.73 2.67
CA ASN A 15 11.82 -2.96 2.56
C ASN A 15 11.04 -1.65 2.44
N MET A 16 11.40 -0.58 3.17
CA MET A 16 10.78 0.73 3.02
C MET A 16 10.88 1.22 1.57
N ILE A 17 12.06 1.13 0.96
CA ILE A 17 12.27 1.51 -0.45
C ILE A 17 11.38 0.66 -1.37
N PHE A 18 11.29 -0.66 -1.11
CA PHE A 18 10.40 -1.54 -1.88
C PHE A 18 8.93 -1.13 -1.77
N TYR A 19 8.43 -0.81 -0.58
CA TYR A 19 7.05 -0.34 -0.40
C TYR A 19 6.81 1.01 -1.08
N LEU A 20 7.76 1.95 -1.01
CA LEU A 20 7.67 3.23 -1.73
C LEU A 20 7.64 3.04 -3.25
N PHE A 21 8.51 2.20 -3.79
CA PHE A 21 8.49 1.85 -5.21
C PHE A 21 7.15 1.21 -5.61
N THR A 22 6.64 0.31 -4.77
CA THR A 22 5.33 -0.33 -4.98
C THR A 22 4.20 0.70 -4.98
N LEU A 23 4.23 1.70 -4.08
CA LEU A 23 3.25 2.80 -4.08
C LEU A 23 3.28 3.58 -5.39
N VAL A 24 4.46 3.88 -5.93
CA VAL A 24 4.59 4.57 -7.22
C VAL A 24 3.96 3.73 -8.33
N VAL A 25 4.27 2.43 -8.39
CA VAL A 25 3.69 1.52 -9.40
C VAL A 25 2.18 1.43 -9.26
N ILE A 26 1.65 1.28 -8.04
CA ILE A 26 0.20 1.28 -7.77
C ILE A 26 -0.43 2.60 -8.20
N GLY A 27 0.22 3.73 -7.90
CA GLY A 27 -0.24 5.05 -8.33
C GLY A 27 -0.33 5.17 -9.85
N LEU A 28 0.67 4.68 -10.58
CA LEU A 28 0.65 4.63 -12.05
C LEU A 28 -0.48 3.72 -12.57
N ILE A 29 -0.68 2.54 -11.97
CA ILE A 29 -1.79 1.66 -12.32
C ILE A 29 -3.13 2.36 -12.08
N TYR A 30 -3.27 3.11 -10.99
CA TYR A 30 -4.46 3.91 -10.72
C TYR A 30 -4.70 4.98 -11.78
N VAL A 31 -3.68 5.76 -12.12
CA VAL A 31 -3.79 6.85 -13.09
C VAL A 31 -4.09 6.34 -14.50
N TYR A 32 -3.45 5.24 -14.93
CA TYR A 32 -3.58 4.78 -16.32
C TYR A 32 -4.62 3.66 -16.51
N GLY A 33 -4.79 2.79 -15.52
CA GLY A 33 -5.70 1.64 -15.59
C GLY A 33 -7.08 1.90 -15.01
N PHE A 34 -7.19 2.77 -13.99
CA PHE A 34 -8.45 2.96 -13.26
C PHE A 34 -9.06 4.34 -13.38
N TYR A 35 -8.27 5.41 -13.52
CA TYR A 35 -8.81 6.76 -13.63
C TYR A 35 -9.71 6.96 -14.86
N PRO A 36 -9.35 6.51 -16.09
CA PRO A 36 -10.25 6.64 -17.24
C PRO A 36 -11.61 5.96 -17.04
N PRO A 37 -11.69 4.67 -16.66
CA PRO A 37 -12.99 4.07 -16.41
C PRO A 37 -13.68 4.70 -15.20
N ILE A 38 -13.00 5.06 -14.12
CA ILE A 38 -13.65 5.73 -12.97
C ILE A 38 -14.26 7.07 -13.38
N ALA A 39 -13.55 7.89 -14.17
CA ALA A 39 -14.03 9.17 -14.65
C ALA A 39 -15.28 9.02 -15.53
N GLU A 40 -15.30 8.02 -16.43
CA GLU A 40 -16.47 7.69 -17.24
C GLU A 40 -17.62 7.14 -16.40
N VAL A 41 -17.32 6.32 -15.38
CA VAL A 41 -18.28 5.64 -14.48
C VAL A 41 -18.93 6.59 -13.45
N THR A 42 -18.31 7.74 -13.15
CA THR A 42 -18.93 8.78 -12.34
C THR A 42 -20.06 9.54 -13.06
N SER A 43 -20.27 9.30 -14.37
CA SER A 43 -21.54 9.59 -15.01
C SER A 43 -22.59 8.57 -14.51
N GLY A 44 -23.72 9.04 -14.00
CA GLY A 44 -24.66 8.25 -13.18
C GLY A 44 -25.21 6.95 -13.78
N ASP A 45 -24.97 6.66 -15.06
CA ASP A 45 -25.53 5.54 -15.81
C ASP A 45 -24.83 4.19 -15.56
N PHE A 46 -23.57 4.19 -15.12
CA PHE A 46 -22.81 2.93 -14.92
C PHE A 46 -23.18 2.19 -13.63
N PHE A 47 -23.56 2.88 -12.56
CA PHE A 47 -23.97 2.23 -11.31
C PHE A 47 -25.41 1.68 -11.35
N ALA A 48 -26.24 2.19 -12.27
CA ALA A 48 -27.64 1.81 -12.41
C ALA A 48 -27.86 0.48 -13.15
N SER A 49 -26.95 0.08 -14.05
CA SER A 49 -27.15 -1.08 -14.96
C SER A 49 -26.51 -2.40 -14.50
N VAL A 50 -25.78 -2.41 -13.39
CA VAL A 50 -24.79 -3.49 -13.10
C VAL A 50 -25.23 -4.39 -11.91
N GLY A 51 -26.47 -4.88 -11.93
CA GLY A 51 -27.12 -5.57 -10.80
C GLY A 51 -26.48 -6.88 -10.29
N LEU A 52 -25.87 -7.70 -11.16
CA LEU A 52 -25.22 -8.99 -10.80
C LEU A 52 -23.68 -8.89 -10.62
N ARG A 53 -23.08 -7.79 -11.09
CA ARG A 53 -21.65 -7.45 -10.95
C ARG A 53 -21.39 -6.53 -9.75
N LYS A 54 -22.42 -6.23 -8.93
CA LYS A 54 -22.36 -5.47 -7.66
C LYS A 54 -21.46 -6.11 -6.59
N LEU A 55 -21.50 -7.43 -6.40
CA LEU A 55 -20.65 -8.11 -5.40
C LEU A 55 -19.18 -8.22 -5.85
N GLY A 56 -18.95 -8.69 -7.08
CA GLY A 56 -17.59 -8.76 -7.65
C GLY A 56 -16.97 -7.37 -7.81
N GLY A 57 -17.75 -6.38 -8.23
CA GLY A 57 -17.36 -4.98 -8.29
C GLY A 57 -17.04 -4.40 -6.91
N MET A 58 -17.88 -4.65 -5.90
CA MET A 58 -17.63 -4.20 -4.53
C MET A 58 -16.35 -4.80 -3.95
N LEU A 59 -16.14 -6.11 -4.11
CA LEU A 59 -14.89 -6.77 -3.68
C LEU A 59 -13.68 -6.21 -4.43
N PHE A 60 -13.82 -5.95 -5.73
CA PHE A 60 -12.78 -5.34 -6.54
C PHE A 60 -12.43 -3.93 -6.04
N PHE A 61 -13.41 -3.05 -5.79
CA PHE A 61 -13.19 -1.71 -5.24
C PHE A 61 -12.61 -1.75 -3.82
N LEU A 62 -13.03 -2.71 -2.99
CA LEU A 62 -12.43 -2.93 -1.67
C LEU A 62 -10.95 -3.29 -1.78
N VAL A 63 -10.58 -4.20 -2.68
CA VAL A 63 -9.17 -4.53 -2.95
C VAL A 63 -8.42 -3.32 -3.47
N LEU A 64 -9.05 -2.55 -4.37
CA LEU A 64 -8.50 -1.32 -4.95
C LEU A 64 -8.10 -0.31 -3.86
N ILE A 65 -8.86 -0.25 -2.76
CA ILE A 65 -8.61 0.67 -1.62
C ILE A 65 -7.68 0.04 -0.58
N ILE A 66 -7.93 -1.21 -0.18
CA ILE A 66 -7.20 -1.90 0.88
C ILE A 66 -5.74 -2.10 0.51
N VAL A 67 -5.45 -2.50 -0.73
CA VAL A 67 -4.07 -2.79 -1.16
C VAL A 67 -3.17 -1.55 -1.04
N PRO A 68 -3.51 -0.37 -1.59
CA PRO A 68 -2.74 0.85 -1.35
C PRO A 68 -2.52 1.16 0.14
N LEU A 69 -3.57 1.03 0.96
CA LEU A 69 -3.47 1.29 2.40
C LEU A 69 -2.50 0.33 3.10
N MET A 70 -2.51 -0.96 2.73
CA MET A 70 -1.56 -1.94 3.25
C MET A 70 -0.12 -1.62 2.84
N VAL A 71 0.09 -1.15 1.62
CA VAL A 71 1.43 -0.76 1.14
C VAL A 71 1.92 0.50 1.86
N VAL A 72 1.04 1.50 2.08
CA VAL A 72 1.36 2.67 2.92
C VAL A 72 1.74 2.24 4.33
N TYR A 73 0.94 1.36 4.94
CA TYR A 73 1.23 0.82 6.26
C TYR A 73 2.60 0.12 6.31
N GLY A 74 2.94 -0.69 5.30
CA GLY A 74 4.25 -1.32 5.18
C GLY A 74 5.39 -0.31 5.10
N ALA A 75 5.25 0.74 4.27
CA ALA A 75 6.23 1.82 4.17
C ALA A 75 6.45 2.53 5.51
N VAL A 76 5.36 2.91 6.19
CA VAL A 76 5.40 3.62 7.49
C VAL A 76 6.00 2.73 8.59
N TYR A 77 5.60 1.46 8.66
CA TYR A 77 6.13 0.50 9.63
C TYR A 77 7.64 0.34 9.49
N HIS A 78 8.13 0.17 8.26
CA HIS A 78 9.56 0.01 8.00
C HIS A 78 10.34 1.32 8.20
N LEU A 79 9.77 2.47 7.87
CA LEU A 79 10.34 3.77 8.18
C LEU A 79 10.48 3.98 9.70
N TYR A 80 9.42 3.72 10.46
CA TYR A 80 9.42 3.81 11.92
C TYR A 80 10.52 2.91 12.50
N LYS A 81 10.53 1.62 12.14
CA LYS A 81 11.55 0.67 12.60
C LYS A 81 12.95 1.08 12.22
N ALA A 82 13.17 1.65 11.04
CA ALA A 82 14.49 2.13 10.61
C ALA A 82 14.98 3.33 11.46
N ILE A 83 14.08 4.25 11.82
CA ILE A 83 14.38 5.45 12.62
C ILE A 83 14.53 5.12 14.12
N THR A 84 13.74 4.18 14.64
CA THR A 84 13.82 3.75 16.04
C THR A 84 14.83 2.62 16.27
N PHE A 85 15.55 2.19 15.22
CA PHE A 85 16.52 1.11 15.30
C PHE A 85 17.70 1.50 16.21
N GLY A 86 17.83 0.82 17.37
CA GLY A 86 18.87 1.07 18.37
C GLY A 86 18.44 1.96 19.55
N ARG A 87 17.25 2.57 19.50
CA ARG A 87 16.72 3.40 20.60
C ARG A 87 16.09 2.61 21.75
N GLY A 88 16.01 1.28 21.64
CA GLY A 88 15.41 0.40 22.64
C GLY A 88 16.40 -0.26 23.60
N THR A 89 17.69 0.02 23.49
CA THR A 89 18.75 -0.53 24.36
C THR A 89 19.41 0.52 25.26
N GLU A 90 18.98 1.80 25.19
CA GLU A 90 19.51 2.87 26.05
C GLU A 90 18.57 3.26 27.21
N THR A 91 17.42 2.60 27.36
CA THR A 91 16.45 2.88 28.45
C THR A 91 16.13 1.67 29.32
N ALA A 92 17.06 0.72 29.42
CA ALA A 92 16.98 -0.41 30.35
C ALA A 92 18.29 -0.59 31.14
N GLU A 93 18.91 0.52 31.55
CA GLU A 93 19.89 0.54 32.63
C GLU A 93 19.62 1.77 33.51
N ASN A 94 18.86 1.53 34.57
CA ASN A 94 19.05 2.05 35.94
C ASN A 94 17.96 1.47 36.83
#